data_AF-R9JLZ0-F1
#
_entry.id   AF-R9JLZ0-F1
#
_cell.length_a   1.000
_cell.length_b   1.000
_cell.length_c   1.000
_cell.angle_alpha   90.00
_cell.angle_beta   90.00
_cell.angle_gamma   90.00
#
_symmetry.space_group_name_H-M   'P 1'
#
loop_
_entity.id
_entity.type
_entity.pdbx_description
1 polymer ?
#
loop_
_entity_poly.entity_id
_entity_poly.type
_entity_poly.pdbx_seq_one_letter_code
_entity_poly.pdbx_strand_id
1 'polypeptide(L)'
;MGLTSWAGREIKRSDVEVAKNYLNEKEIDALNKIVTAYLDIAEVHALNQEPMYMKDWLETIDDYLKMTRRDILTTKGNVTHKQALEKAHGEYDKYRKKQEDILSPVECHFLESIEELQELEDKK
;
A
#
# COMPACT_ATOMS: atom_id res chain seq x y z
N MET A 1 -10.29 -4.42 -4.92
CA MET A 1 -9.28 -4.21 -3.85
C MET A 1 -9.16 -2.71 -3.61
N GLY A 2 -8.96 -2.25 -2.38
CA GLY A 2 -8.92 -0.81 -2.03
C GLY A 2 -7.54 -0.15 -2.16
N LEU A 3 -6.68 -0.65 -3.05
CA LEU A 3 -5.36 -0.06 -3.31
C LEU A 3 -5.53 1.26 -4.07
N THR A 4 -4.83 2.29 -3.62
CA THR A 4 -4.80 3.63 -4.23
C THR A 4 -3.56 3.83 -5.09
N SER A 5 -2.48 3.07 -4.83
CA SER A 5 -1.21 3.15 -5.56
C SER A 5 -0.52 1.79 -5.66
N TRP A 6 0.22 1.53 -6.74
CA TRP A 6 1.03 0.31 -6.93
C TRP A 6 2.21 0.57 -7.87
N ALA A 7 3.24 -0.28 -7.78
CA ALA A 7 4.46 -0.13 -8.58
C ALA A 7 4.36 -0.87 -9.93
N GLY A 8 4.05 -0.13 -10.99
CA GLY A 8 4.10 -0.62 -12.37
C GLY A 8 2.73 -0.64 -13.07
N ARG A 9 2.62 -1.42 -14.15
CA ARG A 9 1.38 -1.53 -14.94
C ARG A 9 0.33 -2.44 -14.31
N GLU A 10 0.78 -3.43 -13.53
CA GLU A 10 -0.09 -4.42 -12.89
C GLU A 10 0.17 -4.47 -11.39
N ILE A 11 -0.85 -4.82 -10.63
CA ILE A 11 -0.76 -4.96 -9.18
C ILE A 11 0.01 -6.24 -8.84
N LYS A 12 1.10 -6.11 -8.10
CA LYS A 12 1.85 -7.26 -7.59
C LYS A 12 1.39 -7.64 -6.20
N ARG A 13 1.60 -8.90 -5.83
CA ARG A 13 1.31 -9.39 -4.48
C ARG A 13 2.00 -8.56 -3.39
N SER A 14 3.26 -8.16 -3.62
CA SER A 14 4.03 -7.31 -2.71
C SER A 14 3.42 -5.92 -2.52
N ASP A 15 2.71 -5.38 -3.51
CA ASP A 15 2.07 -4.06 -3.37
C ASP A 15 0.91 -4.10 -2.38
N VAL A 16 0.28 -5.27 -2.23
CA VAL A 16 -0.86 -5.51 -1.32
C VAL A 16 -0.39 -5.62 0.14
N GLU A 17 0.88 -5.93 0.37
CA GLU A 17 1.47 -6.03 1.71
C GLU A 17 1.81 -4.64 2.29
N VAL A 18 1.95 -3.62 1.43
CA VAL A 18 2.38 -2.28 1.82
C VAL A 18 1.18 -1.43 2.22
N ALA A 19 1.06 -1.11 3.51
CA ALA A 19 -0.05 -0.31 4.05
C ALA A 19 -0.17 1.08 3.40
N LYS A 20 0.96 1.72 3.03
CA LYS A 20 0.99 3.02 2.36
C LYS A 20 0.21 3.02 1.04
N ASN A 21 0.16 1.89 0.34
CA ASN A 21 -0.50 1.74 -0.95
C ASN A 21 -2.04 1.76 -0.85
N TYR A 22 -2.59 1.82 0.37
CA TYR A 22 -4.02 1.98 0.64
C TYR A 22 -4.40 3.41 1.04
N LEU A 23 -3.42 4.31 1.19
CA LEU A 23 -3.65 5.68 1.62
C LEU A 23 -3.84 6.61 0.42
N ASN A 24 -4.76 7.56 0.54
CA ASN A 24 -4.92 8.63 -0.44
C ASN A 24 -3.86 9.75 -0.24
N GLU A 25 -3.76 10.68 -1.19
CA GLU A 25 -2.76 11.77 -1.14
C GLU A 25 -2.84 12.59 0.16
N LYS A 26 -4.04 12.92 0.63
CA LYS A 26 -4.23 13.69 1.87
C LYS A 26 -3.76 12.91 3.10
N GLU A 27 -4.00 11.60 3.12
CA GLU A 27 -3.56 10.71 4.18
C GLU A 27 -2.05 10.53 4.18
N ILE A 28 -1.43 10.41 2.99
CA ILE A 28 0.02 10.39 2.82
C ILE A 28 0.66 11.68 3.31
N ASP A 29 0.13 12.83 2.91
CA ASP A 29 0.62 14.13 3.37
C ASP A 29 0.53 14.26 4.89
N ALA A 30 -0.58 13.79 5.47
CA ALA A 30 -0.75 13.81 6.91
C ALA A 30 0.22 12.86 7.62
N LEU A 31 0.46 11.66 7.07
CA LEU A 31 1.46 10.72 7.57
C LEU A 31 2.87 11.33 7.53
N ASN A 32 3.24 11.96 6.41
CA ASN A 32 4.54 12.61 6.27
C ASN A 32 4.74 13.69 7.32
N LYS A 33 3.74 14.54 7.55
CA LYS A 33 3.79 15.60 8.58
C LYS A 33 4.00 15.03 10.00
N ILE A 34 3.35 13.91 10.32
CA ILE A 34 3.54 13.22 11.61
C ILE A 34 4.98 12.70 11.73
N VAL A 35 5.48 12.03 10.70
CA VAL A 35 6.83 11.47 10.69
C VAL A 35 7.88 12.59 10.83
N THR A 36 7.73 13.68 10.07
CA THR A 36 8.63 14.83 10.18
C THR A 36 8.61 15.43 11.58
N ALA A 37 7.42 15.74 12.11
CA ALA A 37 7.32 16.31 13.46
C ALA A 37 7.93 15.39 14.53
N TYR A 38 7.77 14.08 14.39
CA TYR A 38 8.37 13.10 15.30
C TYR A 38 9.91 13.09 15.20
N LEU A 39 10.47 13.19 14.00
CA LEU A 39 11.92 13.32 13.81
C LEU A 39 12.46 14.63 14.37
N ASP A 40 11.73 15.73 14.21
CA ASP A 40 12.11 17.03 14.76
C ASP A 40 12.17 16.98 16.31
N ILE A 41 11.18 16.33 16.95
CA ILE A 41 11.21 16.07 18.40
C ILE A 41 12.45 15.27 18.77
N ALA A 42 12.76 14.24 17.99
CA ALA A 42 13.93 13.41 18.25
C ALA A 42 15.25 14.18 18.14
N GLU A 43 15.34 15.09 17.17
CA GLU A 43 16.49 15.98 16.99
C GLU A 43 16.66 16.93 18.17
N VAL A 44 15.57 17.51 18.69
CA VAL A 44 15.61 18.37 19.88
C VAL A 44 16.12 17.62 21.10
N HIS A 45 15.64 16.39 21.35
CA HIS A 45 16.14 15.57 22.46
C HIS A 45 17.62 15.22 22.29
N ALA A 46 18.06 14.92 21.05
CA ALA A 46 19.47 14.66 20.75
C ALA A 46 20.35 15.90 20.98
N LEU A 47 19.89 17.09 20.58
CA LEU A 47 20.59 18.36 20.80
C LEU A 47 20.73 18.70 22.30
N ASN A 48 19.70 18.39 23.08
CA ASN A 48 19.69 18.58 24.54
C ASN A 48 20.49 17.51 25.30
N GLN A 49 21.07 16.53 24.59
CA GLN A 49 21.81 15.40 25.17
C GLN A 49 20.96 14.59 26.17
N GLU A 50 19.65 14.53 25.93
CA GLU A 50 18.73 13.77 26.77
C GLU A 50 18.75 12.29 26.33
N PRO A 51 19.16 11.35 27.21
CA PRO A 51 19.17 9.95 26.87
C PRO A 51 17.74 9.41 26.78
N MET A 52 17.36 8.88 25.61
CA MET A 52 16.08 8.21 25.38
C MET A 52 16.27 6.75 25.01
N TYR A 53 15.40 5.88 25.56
CA TYR A 53 15.32 4.47 25.23
C TYR A 53 14.13 4.18 24.31
N MET A 54 14.13 3.03 23.63
CA MET A 54 13.04 2.61 22.71
C MET A 54 11.64 2.66 23.34
N LYS A 55 11.53 2.45 24.65
CA LYS A 55 10.27 2.57 25.39
C LYS A 55 9.77 4.02 25.48
N ASP A 56 10.68 4.99 25.65
CA ASP A 56 10.34 6.40 25.83
C ASP A 56 9.92 7.01 24.49
N TRP A 57 10.49 6.50 23.39
CA TRP A 57 10.05 6.81 22.02
C TRP A 57 8.61 6.38 21.74
N LEU A 58 8.21 5.21 22.23
CA LEU A 58 6.82 4.73 22.09
C LEU A 58 5.84 5.62 22.85
N GLU A 59 6.17 6.04 24.07
CA GLU A 59 5.33 6.94 24.85
C GLU A 59 5.22 8.31 24.19
N THR A 60 6.34 8.84 23.67
CA THR A 60 6.40 10.15 23.01
C THR A 60 5.53 10.21 21.76
N ILE A 61 5.57 9.18 20.91
CA ILE A 61 4.73 9.15 19.71
C ILE A 61 3.25 8.97 20.05
N ASP A 62 2.92 8.17 21.06
CA ASP A 62 1.56 8.02 21.54
C ASP A 62 1.02 9.36 22.07
N ASP A 63 1.81 10.09 22.85
CA ASP A 63 1.38 11.38 23.38
C ASP A 63 1.22 12.44 22.29
N TYR A 64 2.11 12.47 21.30
CA TYR A 64 1.96 13.32 20.11
C TYR A 64 0.66 13.02 19.34
N LEU A 65 0.34 11.74 19.14
CA LEU A 65 -0.89 11.34 18.47
C LEU A 65 -2.15 11.74 19.28
N LYS A 66 -2.12 11.64 20.62
CA LYS A 66 -3.22 12.14 21.49
C LYS A 66 -3.38 13.65 21.36
N MET A 67 -2.27 14.40 21.40
CA MET A 67 -2.28 15.87 21.31
C MET A 67 -2.86 16.34 19.97
N THR A 68 -2.58 15.63 18.88
CA THR A 68 -3.13 15.92 17.54
C THR A 68 -4.57 15.44 17.34
N ARG A 69 -5.24 14.96 18.41
CA ARG A 69 -6.61 14.43 18.41
C ARG A 69 -6.82 13.30 17.41
N ARG A 70 -5.79 12.46 17.22
CA ARG A 70 -5.90 11.24 16.42
C ARG A 70 -6.25 10.07 17.31
N ASP A 71 -7.09 9.18 16.80
CA ASP A 71 -7.43 7.95 17.49
C ASP A 71 -6.22 7.02 17.49
N ILE A 72 -5.75 6.71 18.69
CA ILE A 72 -4.73 5.68 18.90
C ILE A 72 -5.46 4.38 19.15
N LEU A 73 -4.95 3.30 18.57
CA LEU A 73 -5.39 1.96 18.90
C LEU A 73 -5.09 1.67 20.38
N THR A 74 -6.10 1.84 21.22
CA THR A 74 -6.05 1.64 22.68
C THR A 74 -5.97 0.17 23.07
N THR A 75 -6.29 -0.74 22.15
CA THR A 75 -6.13 -2.18 22.33
C THR A 75 -5.01 -2.67 21.43
N LYS A 76 -4.26 -3.69 21.88
CA LYS A 76 -3.46 -4.53 20.96
C LYS A 76 -4.46 -5.03 19.93
N GLY A 77 -4.40 -4.48 18.71
CA GLY A 77 -5.40 -4.75 17.68
C GLY A 77 -5.72 -6.23 17.63
N ASN A 78 -7.01 -6.58 17.63
CA ASN A 78 -7.47 -7.98 17.57
C ASN A 78 -6.96 -8.73 16.32
N VAL A 79 -6.39 -7.99 15.36
CA VAL A 79 -5.85 -8.48 14.11
C VAL A 79 -4.33 -8.41 14.17
N THR A 80 -3.69 -9.57 14.17
CA THR A 80 -2.24 -9.71 14.05
C THR A 80 -1.78 -9.33 12.64
N HIS A 81 -0.50 -8.97 12.51
CA HIS A 81 0.10 -8.70 11.19
C HIS A 81 -0.09 -9.87 10.22
N LYS A 82 0.06 -11.12 10.70
CA LYS A 82 -0.15 -12.32 9.90
C LYS A 82 -1.58 -12.44 9.37
N GLN A 83 -2.59 -12.17 10.21
CA GLN A 83 -3.99 -12.19 9.79
C GLN A 83 -4.30 -11.08 8.78
N ALA A 84 -3.70 -9.90 8.93
CA ALA A 84 -3.84 -8.81 7.97
C ALA A 84 -3.25 -9.21 6.60
N LEU A 85 -2.05 -9.80 6.59
CA LEU A 85 -1.42 -10.31 5.37
C LEU A 85 -2.24 -11.41 4.71
N GLU A 86 -2.68 -12.42 5.46
CA GLU A 86 -3.52 -13.52 4.93
C GLU A 86 -4.79 -12.98 4.25
N LYS A 87 -5.45 -11.99 4.88
CA LYS A 87 -6.62 -11.34 4.30
C LYS A 87 -6.26 -10.59 3.01
N ALA A 88 -5.17 -9.83 3.00
CA ALA A 88 -4.73 -9.07 1.85
C ALA A 88 -4.39 -9.99 0.66
N HIS A 89 -3.68 -11.09 0.95
CA HIS A 89 -3.33 -12.11 -0.04
C HIS A 89 -4.57 -12.81 -0.59
N GLY A 90 -5.55 -13.13 0.26
CA GLY A 90 -6.82 -13.72 -0.19
C GLY A 90 -7.62 -12.79 -1.10
N GLU A 91 -7.60 -11.48 -0.87
CA GLU A 91 -8.22 -10.50 -1.78
C GLU A 91 -7.44 -10.36 -3.09
N TYR A 92 -6.10 -10.44 -3.04
CA TYR A 92 -5.25 -10.46 -4.24
C TYR A 92 -5.52 -11.69 -5.11
N ASP A 93 -5.65 -12.87 -4.51
CA ASP A 93 -5.91 -14.10 -5.25
C ASP A 93 -7.27 -14.07 -5.97
N LYS A 94 -8.29 -13.46 -5.33
CA LYS A 94 -9.59 -13.20 -5.98
C LYS A 94 -9.48 -12.22 -7.14
N TYR A 95 -8.68 -11.16 -6.98
CA TYR A 95 -8.41 -10.22 -8.05
C TYR A 95 -7.69 -10.89 -9.23
N ARG A 96 -6.63 -11.66 -8.95
CA ARG A 96 -5.85 -12.36 -9.97
C ARG A 96 -6.71 -13.31 -10.80
N LYS A 97 -7.54 -14.13 -10.16
CA LYS A 97 -8.48 -15.01 -10.88
C LYS A 97 -9.41 -14.24 -11.82
N LYS A 98 -9.92 -13.08 -11.39
CA LYS A 98 -10.74 -12.22 -12.25
C LYS A 98 -9.96 -11.57 -13.38
N GLN A 99 -8.65 -11.37 -13.23
CA GLN A 99 -7.80 -10.85 -14.30
C GLN A 99 -7.42 -11.95 -15.31
N GLU A 100 -7.29 -13.21 -14.87
CA GLU A 100 -7.06 -14.35 -15.77
C GLU A 100 -8.23 -14.58 -16.74
N ASP A 101 -9.45 -14.20 -16.36
CA ASP A 101 -10.63 -14.22 -17.24
C ASP A 101 -10.62 -13.09 -18.30
N ILE A 102 -9.69 -12.13 -18.21
CA ILE A 102 -9.56 -11.00 -19.14
C ILE A 102 -8.41 -11.31 -20.08
N LEU A 103 -8.70 -11.33 -21.38
CA LEU A 103 -7.70 -11.50 -22.44
C LEU A 103 -6.54 -10.52 -22.25
N SER A 104 -5.31 -11.06 -22.22
CA SER A 104 -4.09 -10.27 -22.17
C SER A 104 -4.00 -9.37 -23.41
N PRO A 105 -3.40 -8.17 -23.31
CA PRO A 105 -3.15 -7.34 -24.49
C PRO A 105 -2.41 -8.09 -25.62
N VAL A 106 -1.55 -9.05 -25.26
CA VAL A 106 -0.85 -9.90 -26.24
C VAL A 106 -1.81 -10.83 -26.97
N GLU A 107 -2.80 -11.36 -26.27
CA GLU A 107 -3.83 -12.24 -26.85
C GLU A 107 -4.77 -11.45 -27.75
N CYS A 108 -5.14 -10.21 -27.36
CA CYS A 108 -5.89 -9.31 -28.22
C CYS A 108 -5.13 -8.97 -29.52
N HIS A 109 -3.85 -8.58 -29.42
CA HIS A 109 -3.04 -8.28 -30.60
C HIS A 109 -2.79 -9.52 -31.48
N PHE A 110 -2.71 -10.72 -30.87
CA PHE A 110 -2.63 -11.97 -31.62
C PHE A 110 -3.92 -12.27 -32.38
N LEU A 111 -5.08 -12.06 -31.76
CA LEU A 111 -6.39 -12.22 -32.42
C LEU A 111 -6.56 -11.20 -33.56
N GLU A 112 -6.21 -9.93 -33.35
CA GLU A 112 -6.19 -8.90 -34.40
C GLU A 112 -5.29 -9.33 -35.57
N SER A 113 -4.10 -9.87 -35.29
CA SER A 113 -3.19 -10.36 -36.32
C SER A 113 -3.75 -11.55 -37.11
N ILE A 114 -4.51 -12.44 -36.46
CA ILE A 114 -5.18 -13.56 -37.14
C ILE A 114 -6.30 -13.05 -38.05
N GLU A 115 -7.08 -12.08 -37.58
CA GLU A 115 -8.20 -11.49 -38.33
C GLU A 115 -7.70 -10.75 -39.58
N GLU A 116 -6.62 -9.97 -39.45
CA GLU A 116 -5.95 -9.30 -40.57
C GLU A 116 -5.43 -10.30 -41.63
N LEU A 117 -4.90 -11.45 -41.20
CA LEU A 117 -4.43 -12.49 -42.11
C LEU A 117 -5.59 -13.16 -42.87
N GLN A 118 -6.72 -13.39 -42.20
CA GLN A 118 -7.92 -13.94 -42.85
C GLN A 118 -8.48 -12.97 -43.90
N GLU A 119 -8.55 -11.67 -43.60
CA GLU A 119 -9.01 -10.67 -44.58
C GLU A 119 -8.12 -10.60 -45.84
N LEU A 120 -6.82 -10.83 -45.69
CA LEU A 120 -5.87 -10.87 -46.81
C LEU A 120 -6.01 -12.15 -47.65
N GLU A 121 -6.38 -13.26 -47.02
CA GLU A 121 -6.64 -14.54 -47.69
C GLU A 121 -7.96 -14.50 -48.47
N ASP A 122 -9.01 -13.88 -47.91
CA ASP A 122 -10.32 -13.69 -48.57
C ASP A 122 -10.32 -12.67 -49.72
N LYS A 123 -9.31 -11.77 -49.77
CA LYS A 123 -9.13 -10.80 -50.85
C LYS A 123 -8.38 -11.34 -52.08
N LYS A 124 -7.95 -12.61 -52.07
CA LYS A 124 -7.09 -13.21 -53.10
C LYS A 124 -7.84 -14.25 -53.95
#